data_AF-A0A364NPT6-F1
#
_entry.id   AF-A0A364NPT6-F1
#
_cell.length_a   1.000
_cell.length_b   1.000
_cell.length_c   1.000
_cell.angle_alpha   90.00
_cell.angle_beta   90.00
_cell.angle_gamma   90.00
#
_symmetry.space_group_name_H-M   'P 1'
#
loop_
_entity.id
_entity.type
_entity.pdbx_description
1 polymer ?
#
loop_
_entity_poly.entity_id
_entity_poly.type
_entity_poly.pdbx_seq_one_letter_code
_entity_poly.pdbx_strand_id
1 'polypeptide(L)' 'MPEIDALLGLSFCLYFFDNKQHKLPHLHVKYGSYELIIAIETGECLEGYLPNKQRKRAESHIQMHSEQLMAM' A
#
# COMPACT_ATOMS: atom_id res chain seq x y z
N MET A 1 -9.39 7.15 5.55
CA MET A 1 -8.35 6.84 4.55
C MET A 1 -8.94 7.14 3.19
N PRO A 2 -8.51 8.21 2.50
CA PRO A 2 -8.87 8.36 1.10
C PRO A 2 -8.26 7.21 0.29
N GLU A 3 -9.07 6.57 -0.54
CA GLU A 3 -8.57 5.69 -1.58
C GLU A 3 -7.92 6.57 -2.66
N ILE A 4 -6.66 6.29 -2.96
CA ILE A 4 -5.87 7.06 -3.91
C ILE A 4 -5.71 6.34 -5.25
N ASP A 5 -5.90 5.02 -5.26
CA ASP A 5 -5.79 4.20 -6.47
C ASP A 5 -6.51 2.85 -6.28
N ALA A 6 -6.84 2.18 -7.38
CA ALA A 6 -7.47 0.86 -7.39
C ALA A 6 -7.03 0.00 -8.58
N LEU A 7 -6.76 -1.29 -8.35
CA LEU A 7 -6.33 -2.24 -9.39
C LEU A 7 -6.93 -3.63 -9.18
N LEU A 8 -7.78 -4.09 -10.10
CA LEU A 8 -8.28 -5.48 -10.14
C LEU A 8 -8.87 -5.96 -8.79
N GLY A 9 -9.57 -5.06 -8.07
CA GLY A 9 -10.14 -5.31 -6.75
C GLY A 9 -9.19 -5.04 -5.57
N LEU A 10 -7.95 -4.62 -5.83
CA LEU A 10 -7.08 -3.99 -4.83
C LEU A 10 -7.48 -2.53 -4.67
N SER A 11 -7.60 -2.08 -3.43
CA SER A 11 -7.78 -0.68 -3.05
C SER A 11 -6.53 -0.20 -2.34
N PHE A 12 -5.95 0.90 -2.84
CA PHE A 12 -4.74 1.51 -2.29
C PHE A 12 -5.12 2.79 -1.55
N CYS A 13 -4.83 2.81 -0.27
CA CYS A 13 -5.23 3.87 0.64
C CYS A 13 -4.01 4.46 1.34
N LEU A 14 -3.85 5.77 1.26
CA LEU A 14 -2.76 6.47 1.96
C LEU A 14 -3.24 6.94 3.34
N TYR A 15 -2.46 6.65 4.38
CA TYR A 15 -2.73 7.16 5.74
C TYR A 15 -1.78 8.33 6.02
N PHE A 16 -2.28 9.55 5.84
CA PHE A 16 -1.48 10.78 6.05
C PHE A 16 -1.22 11.10 7.53
N PHE A 17 -1.91 10.41 8.45
CA PHE A 17 -1.90 10.68 9.90
C PHE A 17 -1.43 9.46 10.70
N ASP A 18 -0.16 9.08 10.57
CA ASP A 18 0.48 8.20 11.55
C ASP A 18 1.68 8.89 12.21
N ASN A 19 1.39 9.94 12.97
CA ASN A 19 2.40 10.64 13.78
C ASN A 19 2.84 9.84 15.03
N LYS A 20 2.53 8.53 15.14
CA LYS A 20 2.84 7.77 16.37
C LYS A 20 3.40 6.35 16.17
N GLN A 21 3.18 5.62 15.07
CA GLN A 21 3.65 4.23 14.97
C GLN A 21 4.55 3.88 13.78
N HIS A 22 4.43 4.52 12.63
CA HIS A 22 5.36 4.32 11.52
C HIS A 22 5.89 5.65 10.99
N LYS A 23 7.15 5.98 11.32
CA LYS A 23 7.87 7.18 10.82
C LYS A 23 8.21 7.11 9.32
N LEU A 24 7.58 6.19 8.58
CA LEU A 24 7.89 5.86 7.19
C LEU A 24 6.61 6.02 6.35
N PRO A 25 6.68 6.65 5.17
CA PRO A 25 5.56 6.69 4.22
C PRO A 25 5.10 5.27 3.89
N HIS A 26 3.84 4.95 4.19
CA HIS A 26 3.27 3.62 3.97
C HIS A 26 1.88 3.69 3.34
N LEU A 27 1.54 2.59 2.67
CA LEU A 27 0.30 2.42 1.92
C LEU A 27 -0.45 1.20 2.46
N HIS A 28 -1.75 1.36 2.65
CA HIS A 28 -2.63 0.25 2.97
C HIS A 28 -3.24 -0.30 1.69
N VAL A 29 -3.09 -1.61 1.49
CA VAL A 29 -3.61 -2.33 0.35
C VAL A 29 -4.67 -3.31 0.81
N LYS A 30 -5.91 -3.09 0.37
CA LYS A 30 -7.06 -3.92 0.74
C LYS A 30 -7.52 -4.79 -0.42
N TYR A 31 -7.89 -6.03 -0.12
CA TYR A 31 -8.48 -6.97 -1.08
C TYR A 31 -9.55 -7.83 -0.39
N GLY A 32 -10.83 -7.48 -0.58
CA GLY A 32 -11.92 -8.15 0.14
C GLY A 32 -11.75 -7.99 1.66
N SER A 33 -11.58 -9.11 2.38
CA SER A 33 -11.32 -9.12 3.83
C SER A 33 -9.85 -9.08 4.21
N TYR A 34 -8.94 -9.03 3.23
CA TYR A 34 -7.49 -8.99 3.44
C TYR A 34 -6.97 -7.55 3.41
N GLU A 35 -5.98 -7.26 4.24
CA GLU A 35 -5.29 -5.97 4.30
C GLU A 35 -3.79 -6.18 4.51
N LEU A 36 -2.98 -5.40 3.80
CA LEU A 36 -1.51 -5.41 3.89
C LEU A 36 -1.01 -3.97 3.87
N ILE A 37 -0.10 -3.66 4.78
CA ILE A 37 0.56 -2.37 4.91
C ILE A 37 1.97 -2.51 4.31
N ILE A 38 2.30 -1.65 3.36
CA ILE A 38 3.58 -1.67 2.63
C ILE A 38 4.26 -0.31 2.75
N ALA A 39 5.55 -0.29 3.05
CA ALA A 39 6.37 0.92 2.99
C ALA A 39 6.55 1.36 1.53
N ILE A 40 6.27 2.62 1.22
CA ILE A 40 6.35 3.12 -0.16
C ILE A 40 7.81 3.20 -0.63
N GLU A 41 8.75 3.57 0.27
CA GLU A 41 10.17 3.71 -0.06
C GLU A 41 10.84 2.36 -0.36
N THR A 42 10.64 1.37 0.52
CA THR A 42 11.36 0.10 0.45
C THR A 42 10.57 -1.02 -0.22
N GLY A 43 9.25 -0.86 -0.37
CA GLY A 43 8.35 -1.93 -0.81
C GLY A 43 8.19 -3.05 0.24
N GLU A 44 8.73 -2.87 1.45
CA GLU A 44 8.65 -3.88 2.50
C GLU A 44 7.24 -3.98 3.08
N CYS A 45 6.79 -5.22 3.27
CA CYS A 45 5.56 -5.50 3.99
C CYS A 45 5.76 -5.19 5.48
N LEU A 46 5.09 -4.17 5.98
CA LEU A 46 5.17 -3.76 7.39
C LEU A 46 4.26 -4.63 8.26
N GLU A 47 3.00 -4.81 7.85
CA GLU A 47 2.00 -5.56 8.62
C GLU A 47 0.90 -6.11 7.72
N GLY A 48 0.25 -7.20 8.15
CA GLY A 48 -0.90 -7.75 7.48
C GLY A 48 -0.56 -8.79 6.40
N TYR A 49 -1.55 -9.11 5.58
CA TYR A 49 -1.47 -10.19 4.62
C TYR A 49 -2.35 -9.93 3.41
N LEU A 50 -1.80 -10.21 2.22
CA LEU A 50 -2.56 -10.43 1.00
C LEU A 50 -2.27 -11.84 0.46
N PRO A 51 -3.24 -12.48 -0.19
CA PRO A 51 -2.98 -13.71 -0.91
C PRO A 51 -1.89 -13.49 -1.97
N ASN A 52 -1.01 -14.48 -2.18
CA ASN A 52 0.25 -14.31 -2.93
C ASN A 52 0.09 -13.66 -4.33
N LYS A 53 -0.99 -13.99 -5.05
CA LYS A 53 -1.23 -13.43 -6.40
C LYS A 53 -1.56 -11.93 -6.34
N GLN A 54 -2.33 -11.52 -5.34
CA GLN A 54 -2.71 -10.15 -5.09
C GLN A 54 -1.55 -9.34 -4.53
N ARG A 55 -0.76 -9.91 -3.61
CA ARG A 55 0.45 -9.30 -3.08
C ARG A 55 1.41 -8.93 -4.22
N LYS A 56 1.78 -9.88 -5.08
CA LYS A 56 2.68 -9.61 -6.21
C LYS A 56 2.19 -8.51 -7.15
N ARG A 57 0.87 -8.45 -7.39
CA ARG A 57 0.25 -7.39 -8.20
C ARG A 57 0.35 -6.04 -7.51
N ALA A 58 0.07 -5.99 -6.21
CA ALA A 58 0.19 -4.78 -5.42
C ALA A 58 1.64 -4.26 -5.40
N GLU A 59 2.62 -5.13 -5.13
CA GLU A 59 4.05 -4.78 -5.14
C GLU A 59 4.50 -4.23 -6.50
N SER A 60 4.16 -4.92 -7.61
CA SER A 60 4.51 -4.44 -8.95
C SER A 60 3.84 -3.11 -9.30
N HIS A 61 2.58 -2.92 -8.87
CA HIS A 61 1.84 -1.68 -9.09
C HIS A 61 2.45 -0.51 -8.31
N ILE A 62 2.74 -0.71 -7.03
CA ILE A 62 3.39 0.30 -6.17
C ILE A 62 4.77 0.65 -6.74
N GLN A 63 5.56 -0.34 -7.17
CA GLN A 63 6.88 -0.10 -7.75
C GLN A 63 6.80 0.78 -9.01
N MET A 64 5.85 0.50 -9.90
CA MET A 64 5.64 1.25 -11.15
C MET A 64 5.16 2.70 -10.89
N HIS A 65 4.44 2.96 -9.80
CA HIS A 65 3.87 4.26 -9.47
C HIS A 65 4.55 4.94 -8.28
N SER A 66 5.70 4.43 -7.83
CA SER A 66 6.39 4.87 -6.61
C SER A 66 6.71 6.36 -6.61
N GLU A 67 7.22 6.90 -7.72
CA GLU A 67 7.52 8.32 -7.87
C GLU A 67 6.27 9.21 -7.69
N GLN A 68 5.14 8.79 -8.27
CA GLN A 68 3.87 9.50 -8.14
C GLN A 68 3.34 9.41 -6.69
N LEU A 69 3.42 8.24 -6.07
CA LEU A 69 2.97 8.02 -4.69
C LEU A 69 3.78 8.83 -3.68
N MET A 70 5.06 9.10 -3.96
CA MET A 70 5.93 9.96 -3.15
C MET A 70 5.68 11.45 -3.34
N ALA A 71 5.12 11.84 -4.49
CA ALA A 71 4.85 13.23 -4.83
C ALA A 71 3.45 13.72 -4.39
N MET A 72 2.61 12.82 -3.87
CA MET A 72 1.27 13.09 -3.30
C MET A 72 1.36 13.55 -1.85
#